data_AF-A0A9W7AI53-F1
#
_entry.id   AF-A0A9W7AI53-F1
#
_cell.length_a   1.000
_cell.length_b   1.000
_cell.length_c   1.000
_cell.angle_alpha   90.00
_cell.angle_beta   90.00
_cell.angle_gamma   90.00
#
_symmetry.space_group_name_H-M   'P 1'
#
loop_
_entity.id
_entity.type
_entity.pdbx_description
1 polymer ?
#
loop_
_entity_poly.entity_id
_entity_poly.type
_entity_poly.pdbx_seq_one_letter_code
_entity_poly.pdbx_strand_id
1 'polypeptide(L)' 'MMNIAIVYKGVEDYEKAEPLYQKALEGREAQLGKDHMRTKKCAKNFKICLEKSGNSERLAELIESYPGLAFEEVD' A
#
# COMPACT_ATOMS: atom_id res chain seq x y z
N MET A 1 1.45 -15.87 0.32
CA MET A 1 0.31 -15.19 -0.33
C MET A 1 0.71 -13.76 -0.73
N MET A 2 1.58 -13.61 -1.74
CA MET A 2 2.12 -12.29 -2.14
C MET A 2 1.57 -11.79 -3.50
N ASN A 3 0.75 -12.57 -4.19
CA ASN A 3 0.40 -12.29 -5.59
C ASN A 3 -0.95 -11.59 -5.79
N ILE A 4 -1.84 -11.57 -4.79
CA ILE A 4 -3.20 -11.06 -5.00
C ILE A 4 -3.22 -9.53 -5.18
N ALA A 5 -2.41 -8.79 -4.41
CA ALA A 5 -2.43 -7.34 -4.44
C ALA A 5 -1.91 -6.76 -5.77
N ILE A 6 -0.93 -7.42 -6.41
CA ILE A 6 -0.40 -7.02 -7.73
C ILE A 6 -1.44 -7.26 -8.84
N VAL A 7 -2.29 -8.29 -8.70
CA VAL A 7 -3.33 -8.61 -9.70
C VAL A 7 -4.43 -7.54 -9.77
N TYR A 8 -4.71 -6.81 -8.68
CA TYR A 8 -5.72 -5.74 -8.70
C TYR A 8 -5.35 -4.53 -9.55
N LYS A 9 -4.06 -4.34 -9.89
CA LYS A 9 -3.64 -3.28 -10.82
C LYS A 9 -4.23 -3.47 -12.23
N GLY A 10 -4.66 -4.68 -12.58
CA GLY A 10 -5.24 -5.00 -13.89
C GLY A 10 -6.77 -4.93 -13.95
N VAL A 11 -7.48 -4.76 -12.83
CA VAL A 11 -8.96 -4.84 -12.79
C VAL A 11 -9.62 -3.50 -12.41
N GLU A 12 -8.84 -2.44 -12.14
CA GLU A 12 -9.32 -1.11 -11.75
C GLU A 12 -10.26 -1.07 -10.52
N ASP A 13 -10.48 -2.20 -9.85
CA ASP A 13 -11.32 -2.30 -8.65
C ASP A 13 -10.50 -1.95 -7.40
N TYR A 14 -10.06 -0.69 -7.36
CA TYR A 14 -9.23 -0.14 -6.29
C TYR A 14 -9.95 -0.15 -4.93
N GLU A 15 -11.29 -0.03 -4.95
CA GLU A 15 -12.13 -0.10 -3.75
C GLU A 15 -12.04 -1.47 -3.07
N LYS A 16 -12.07 -2.57 -3.83
CA LYS A 16 -11.87 -3.92 -3.26
C LYS A 16 -10.41 -4.22 -2.92
N ALA A 17 -9.47 -3.56 -3.58
CA ALA A 17 -8.05 -3.75 -3.32
C ALA A 17 -7.60 -3.08 -2.01
N GLU A 18 -8.20 -1.95 -1.63
CA GLU A 18 -7.87 -1.19 -0.43
C GLU A 18 -7.84 -2.04 0.86
N PRO A 19 -8.90 -2.76 1.25
CA PRO A 19 -8.89 -3.58 2.48
C PRO A 19 -7.90 -4.76 2.40
N LEU A 20 -7.55 -5.22 1.20
CA LEU A 20 -6.57 -6.29 1.01
C LEU A 20 -5.15 -5.78 1.21
N TYR A 21 -4.84 -4.59 0.71
CA TYR A 21 -3.57 -3.93 0.96
C TYR A 21 -3.39 -3.59 2.44
N GLN A 22 -4.43 -3.06 3.10
CA GLN A 22 -4.40 -2.78 4.53
C GLN A 22 -4.08 -4.04 5.35
N LYS A 23 -4.85 -5.13 5.18
CA LYS A 23 -4.59 -6.39 5.89
C LYS A 23 -3.21 -6.97 5.60
N ALA A 24 -2.76 -6.89 4.35
CA ALA A 24 -1.46 -7.38 3.96
C ALA A 24 -0.31 -6.54 4.54
N LEU A 25 -0.52 -5.24 4.71
CA LEU A 25 0.45 -4.34 5.33
C LEU A 25 0.53 -4.62 6.84
N GLU A 26 -0.60 -4.67 7.54
CA GLU A 26 -0.67 -4.98 8.98
C GLU A 26 0.00 -6.32 9.30
N GLY A 27 -0.30 -7.37 8.52
CA GLY A 27 0.33 -8.68 8.71
C GLY A 27 1.84 -8.67 8.47
N ARG A 28 2.32 -7.87 7.50
CA ARG A 28 3.76 -7.72 7.22
C ARG A 28 4.47 -6.89 8.28
N GLU A 29 3.84 -5.84 8.79
CA GLU A 29 4.36 -5.05 9.90
C GLU A 29 4.52 -5.91 11.15
N ALA A 30 3.49 -6.71 11.49
CA ALA A 30 3.53 -7.58 12.67
C ALA A 30 4.61 -8.68 12.57
N GLN A 31 4.83 -9.23 11.37
CA GLN A 31 5.78 -10.34 11.18
C GLN A 31 7.21 -9.91 10.89
N LEU A 32 7.39 -8.81 10.17
CA LEU A 32 8.68 -8.41 9.58
C LEU A 32 9.14 -7.02 10.05
N GLY A 33 8.26 -6.23 10.67
CA GLY A 33 8.50 -4.84 11.00
C GLY A 33 8.33 -3.89 9.81
N LYS A 34 8.25 -2.59 10.12
CA LYS A 34 8.05 -1.51 9.14
C LYS A 34 9.23 -1.32 8.20
N ASP A 35 10.46 -1.60 8.67
CA ASP A 35 11.67 -1.39 7.88
C ASP A 35 11.98 -2.45 6.84
N HIS A 36 11.34 -3.61 6.95
CA HIS A 36 11.61 -4.73 6.07
C HIS A 36 11.17 -4.42 4.63
N MET A 37 12.00 -4.81 3.66
CA MET A 37 11.79 -4.51 2.24
C MET A 37 10.41 -4.96 1.72
N ARG A 38 9.89 -6.09 2.20
CA ARG A 38 8.55 -6.58 1.82
C ARG A 38 7.42 -5.71 2.36
N THR A 39 7.59 -5.15 3.56
CA THR A 39 6.62 -4.23 4.18
C THR A 39 6.63 -2.91 3.42
N LYS A 40 7.81 -2.34 3.17
CA LYS A 40 7.98 -1.12 2.35
C LYS A 40 7.38 -1.25 0.95
N LYS A 41 7.62 -2.37 0.26
CA LYS A 41 6.99 -2.64 -1.06
C LYS A 41 5.46 -2.72 -0.97
N CYS A 42 4.92 -3.30 0.10
CA CYS A 42 3.47 -3.33 0.32
C CYS A 42 2.90 -1.93 0.52
N ALA A 43 3.55 -1.11 1.35
CA ALA A 43 3.13 0.26 1.61
C ALA A 43 3.16 1.13 0.33
N LYS A 44 4.20 1.01 -0.50
CA LYS A 44 4.27 1.67 -1.82
C LYS A 44 3.09 1.29 -2.73
N ASN A 45 2.79 -0.01 -2.82
CA ASN A 45 1.68 -0.46 -3.67
C ASN A 45 0.32 -0.03 -3.10
N PHE A 46 0.18 0.03 -1.78
CA PHE A 46 -1.02 0.53 -1.14
C PHE A 46 -1.23 2.02 -1.42
N LYS A 47 -0.16 2.83 -1.37
CA LYS A 47 -0.18 4.24 -1.75
C LYS A 47 -0.72 4.43 -3.18
N ILE A 48 -0.19 3.68 -4.14
CA ILE A 48 -0.66 3.72 -5.54
C ILE A 48 -2.15 3.34 -5.63
N CYS A 49 -2.59 2.35 -4.87
CA CYS A 49 -4.00 1.97 -4.83
C CYS A 49 -4.89 3.11 -4.35
N LEU A 50 -4.49 3.81 -3.29
CA LEU A 50 -5.22 4.94 -2.71
C LEU A 50 -5.23 6.17 -3.63
N GLU A 51 -4.11 6.46 -4.30
CA GLU A 51 -4.04 7.51 -5.32
C GLU A 51 -4.99 7.22 -6.49
N LYS A 52 -5.14 5.95 -6.88
CA LYS A 52 -6.02 5.53 -7.97
C LYS A 52 -7.50 5.43 -7.55
N SER A 53 -7.80 5.07 -6.31
CA SER A 53 -9.17 5.12 -5.77
C SER A 53 -9.64 6.54 -5.42
N GLY A 54 -8.72 7.52 -5.39
CA GLY A 54 -9.02 8.90 -4.98
C GLY A 54 -9.20 9.06 -3.47
N ASN A 55 -8.87 8.04 -2.67
CA ASN A 55 -9.07 8.04 -1.22
C ASN A 55 -7.95 8.82 -0.51
N SER A 56 -8.10 10.15 -0.52
CA SER A 56 -7.09 11.08 -0.01
C SER A 56 -6.94 11.05 1.52
N GLU A 57 -8.00 10.69 2.25
CA GLU A 57 -7.97 10.55 3.71
C GLU A 57 -7.04 9.41 4.12
N ARG A 58 -7.29 8.21 3.59
CA ARG A 58 -6.44 7.03 3.80
C ARG A 58 -5.02 7.22 3.30
N LEU A 59 -4.85 7.95 2.20
CA LEU A 59 -3.52 8.28 1.67
C LEU A 59 -2.71 9.13 2.67
N ALA A 60 -3.35 10.12 3.28
CA ALA A 60 -2.71 10.96 4.29
C ALA A 60 -2.31 10.15 5.53
N GLU A 61 -3.19 9.28 6.04
CA GLU A 61 -2.90 8.36 7.14
C GLU A 61 -1.69 7.44 6.85
N LEU A 62 -1.65 6.90 5.62
CA LEU A 62 -0.54 6.05 5.18
C LEU A 62 0.77 6.84 5.12
N ILE A 63 0.74 8.06 4.60
CA ILE A 63 1.93 8.94 4.51
C ILE A 63 2.40 9.36 5.91
N GLU A 64 1.50 9.62 6.85
CA GLU A 64 1.87 9.89 8.25
C GLU A 64 2.61 8.69 8.88
N SER A 65 2.13 7.48 8.60
CA SER A 65 2.75 6.24 9.06
C SER A 65 4.05 5.90 8.32
N TYR A 66 4.19 6.37 7.07
CA TYR A 66 5.33 6.13 6.19
C TYR A 66 5.76 7.43 5.48
N PRO A 67 6.42 8.37 6.18
CA PRO A 67 6.77 9.68 5.62
C PRO A 67 7.64 9.60 4.36
N GLY A 68 8.43 8.54 4.21
CA GLY A 68 9.24 8.29 3.01
C GLY A 68 8.43 8.07 1.74
N LEU A 69 7.12 7.82 1.82
CA LEU A 69 6.25 7.66 0.66
C LEU A 69 5.75 9.01 0.09
N ALA A 70 5.94 10.12 0.80
CA ALA A 70 5.49 11.44 0.35
C ALA A 70 6.23 11.95 -0.90
N PHE A 71 7.47 11.49 -1.13
CA PHE A 71 8.39 12.10 -2.10
C PHE A 71 9.03 11.12 -3.09
N GLU A 72 8.63 9.84 -3.14
CA GLU A 72 9.29 8.91 -4.04
C GLU A 72 8.94 9.20 -5.51
N GLU A 73 9.96 9.74 -6.18
CA GLU A 73 10.06 9.99 -7.61
C GLU A 73 9.79 8.73 -8.42
N VAL A 74 9.19 8.97 -9.58
CA VAL A 74 9.00 8.01 -10.66
C VAL A 74 10.38 7.73 -11.25
N ASP A 75 11.02 6.62 -10.85
CA ASP A 75 12.06 5.96 -11.66
C ASP A 75 11.43 4.91 -12.58
#